data_AF-A0A962XY95-F1
#
_entry.id   AF-A0A962XY95-F1
#
_cell.length_a   1.000
_cell.length_b   1.000
_cell.length_c   1.000
_cell.angle_alpha   90.00
_cell.angle_beta   90.00
_cell.angle_gamma   90.00
#
_symmetry.space_group_name_H-M   'P 1'
#
loop_
_entity.id
_entity.type
_entity.pdbx_description
1 polymer ?
#
loop_
_entity_poly.entity_id
_entity_poly.type
_entity_poly.pdbx_seq_one_letter_code
_entity_poly.pdbx_strand_id
1 'polypeptide(L)'
;MLVGYARVSTTDQNLDLQKDALLAAGCGRIFTDTASGAKSQRPGLADALQCCRPGDTLVVWKLDRLGRSLPHLVETVRGFVARDIGFKSLQESIDTTTSGGKLVFHIFASLAEFERDIIRDRTKAGLSAARTRGRRGGRPAGVDERKKKAALALKKDPGRSVKEICGIVGISRNTYYKYTRSEDKPGAGDHQTASSTPEGRGKPAKKDNPPTPQPKVMKVRLWLRVENNSQFVRGKGKVREEIERHVLSRFAMEKIDKKGWEYRLSIPYTSDEELDRTIHEEIYTEAERCADFRHCFIEADMSSLDDPERSW
;
A
#
# COMPACT_ATOMS: atom_id res chain seq x y z
N MET A 1 -2.47 2.96 38.06
CA MET A 1 -2.54 1.50 37.87
C MET A 1 -1.92 1.13 36.53
N LEU A 2 -1.31 -0.05 36.40
CA LEU A 2 -0.81 -0.56 35.12
C LEU A 2 -1.84 -1.48 34.45
N VAL A 3 -2.22 -1.17 33.22
CA VAL A 3 -3.16 -1.96 32.41
C VAL A 3 -2.40 -2.55 31.22
N GLY A 4 -2.34 -3.87 31.13
CA GLY A 4 -1.68 -4.57 30.05
C GLY A 4 -2.57 -4.73 28.83
N TYR A 5 -1.99 -4.61 27.64
CA TYR A 5 -2.66 -4.95 26.39
C TYR A 5 -1.74 -5.81 25.50
N ALA A 6 -2.27 -6.94 25.03
CA ALA A 6 -1.57 -7.88 24.16
C ALA A 6 -2.38 -8.13 22.88
N ARG A 7 -1.68 -8.36 21.76
CA ARG A 7 -2.32 -8.61 20.47
C ARG A 7 -1.58 -9.67 19.68
N VAL A 8 -2.32 -10.49 18.95
CA VAL A 8 -1.75 -11.44 17.98
C VAL A 8 -2.47 -11.37 16.64
N SER A 9 -1.70 -11.58 15.57
CA SER A 9 -2.16 -11.51 14.17
C SER A 9 -2.84 -12.81 13.72
N THR A 10 -2.58 -13.93 14.39
CA THR A 10 -3.12 -15.27 14.12
C THR A 10 -3.08 -16.10 15.41
N THR A 11 -3.91 -17.14 15.49
CA THR A 11 -4.05 -18.05 16.64
C THR A 11 -2.75 -18.80 16.98
N ASP A 12 -1.79 -18.87 16.06
CA ASP A 12 -0.48 -19.53 16.22
C ASP A 12 0.61 -18.65 16.86
N GLN A 13 0.37 -17.36 17.09
CA GLN A 13 1.32 -16.55 17.86
C GLN A 13 1.06 -16.73 19.36
N ASN A 14 2.09 -17.14 20.08
CA ASN A 14 1.99 -17.48 21.49
C ASN A 14 1.70 -16.22 22.34
N LEU A 15 0.42 -16.03 22.68
CA LEU A 15 -0.09 -14.90 23.47
C LEU A 15 0.46 -14.94 24.91
N ASP A 16 0.85 -16.11 25.36
CA ASP A 16 1.30 -16.36 26.73
C ASP A 16 2.62 -15.64 27.02
N LEU A 17 3.55 -15.58 26.07
CA LEU A 17 4.79 -14.81 26.23
C LEU A 17 4.54 -13.30 26.44
N GLN A 18 3.50 -12.75 25.78
CA GLN A 18 3.11 -11.36 26.00
C GLN A 18 2.45 -11.17 27.37
N LYS A 19 1.57 -12.10 27.77
CA LYS A 19 0.90 -12.05 29.07
C LYS A 19 1.90 -12.16 30.21
N ASP A 20 2.85 -13.08 30.12
CA ASP A 20 3.88 -13.30 31.13
C ASP A 20 4.75 -12.05 31.30
N ALA A 21 5.16 -11.43 30.19
CA ALA A 21 5.88 -10.16 30.24
C ALA A 21 5.07 -9.02 30.88
N LEU A 22 3.77 -8.94 30.58
CA LEU A 22 2.88 -7.93 31.16
C LEU A 22 2.60 -8.17 32.65
N LEU A 23 2.45 -9.43 33.07
CA LEU A 23 2.31 -9.83 34.46
C LEU A 23 3.58 -9.52 35.24
N ALA A 24 4.75 -9.86 34.70
CA ALA A 24 6.05 -9.54 35.29
C ALA A 24 6.28 -8.02 35.43
N ALA A 25 5.73 -7.23 34.50
CA ALA A 25 5.74 -5.78 34.59
C ALA A 25 4.76 -5.18 35.62
N GLY A 26 3.94 -6.01 36.29
CA GLY A 26 3.00 -5.59 37.32
C GLY A 26 1.65 -5.10 36.78
N CYS A 27 1.23 -5.52 35.58
CA CYS A 27 -0.08 -5.17 35.03
C CYS A 27 -1.20 -5.87 35.81
N GLY A 28 -2.08 -5.08 36.45
CA GLY A 28 -3.17 -5.63 37.28
C GLY A 28 -4.32 -6.21 36.45
N ARG A 29 -4.56 -5.67 35.25
CA ARG A 29 -5.55 -6.21 34.28
C ARG A 29 -4.90 -6.28 32.92
N ILE A 30 -5.10 -7.40 32.20
CA ILE A 30 -4.58 -7.61 30.86
C ILE A 30 -5.74 -7.83 29.90
N PHE A 31 -5.75 -7.07 28.82
CA PHE A 31 -6.72 -7.18 27.74
C PHE A 31 -6.04 -7.73 26.50
N THR A 32 -6.76 -8.51 25.70
CA THR A 32 -6.18 -9.23 24.57
C THR A 32 -7.05 -9.10 23.34
N ASP A 33 -6.43 -8.87 22.18
CA ASP A 33 -7.10 -8.93 20.89
C ASP A 33 -6.47 -10.01 19.99
N THR A 34 -7.32 -10.82 19.37
CA THR A 34 -6.94 -11.78 18.32
C THR A 34 -7.55 -11.31 17.02
N ALA A 35 -6.74 -10.77 16.11
CA ALA A 35 -7.27 -10.23 14.85
C ALA A 35 -6.27 -10.41 13.69
N SER A 36 -6.68 -11.21 12.70
CA SER A 36 -5.99 -11.36 11.42
C SER A 36 -6.44 -10.32 10.42
N GLY A 37 -5.49 -9.58 9.84
CA GLY A 37 -5.73 -8.71 8.68
C GLY A 37 -6.41 -7.37 8.99
N ALA A 38 -6.75 -6.66 7.90
CA ALA A 38 -7.08 -5.25 7.83
C ALA A 38 -8.28 -4.78 8.69
N LYS A 39 -9.10 -5.67 9.25
CA LYS A 39 -10.26 -5.28 10.07
C LYS A 39 -9.81 -4.58 11.35
N SER A 40 -10.45 -3.44 11.59
CA SER A 40 -10.09 -2.37 12.54
C SER A 40 -10.74 -2.52 13.91
N GLN A 41 -11.54 -3.56 14.13
CA GLN A 41 -12.18 -3.76 15.42
C GLN A 41 -11.19 -4.36 16.41
N ARG A 42 -10.87 -3.57 17.43
CA ARG A 42 -10.00 -3.92 18.57
C ARG A 42 -10.81 -3.76 19.86
N PRO A 43 -11.78 -4.65 20.12
CA PRO A 43 -12.60 -4.57 21.31
C PRO A 43 -11.74 -4.64 22.57
N GLY A 44 -10.70 -5.48 22.61
CA GLY A 44 -9.80 -5.58 23.76
C GLY A 44 -9.06 -4.28 24.06
N LEU A 45 -8.58 -3.57 23.02
CA LEU A 45 -7.97 -2.25 23.22
C LEU A 45 -9.00 -1.21 23.71
N ALA A 46 -10.22 -1.23 23.17
CA ALA A 46 -11.27 -0.32 23.59
C ALA A 46 -11.64 -0.55 25.06
N ASP A 47 -11.78 -1.80 25.48
CA ASP A 47 -12.09 -2.18 26.85
C ASP A 47 -10.94 -1.82 27.81
N ALA A 48 -9.68 -2.01 27.38
CA ALA A 48 -8.51 -1.56 28.13
C ALA A 48 -8.56 -0.05 28.39
N LEU A 49 -8.91 0.72 27.36
CA LEU A 49 -9.02 2.17 27.45
C LEU A 49 -10.22 2.66 28.25
N GLN A 50 -11.32 1.90 28.30
CA GLN A 50 -12.43 2.19 29.20
C GLN A 50 -12.07 1.88 30.65
N CYS A 51 -11.21 0.88 30.87
CA CYS A 51 -10.70 0.56 32.21
C CYS A 51 -9.72 1.63 32.75
N CYS A 52 -8.92 2.25 31.88
CA CYS A 52 -7.96 3.27 32.28
C CYS A 52 -8.64 4.56 32.78
N ARG A 53 -8.19 5.04 33.93
CA ARG A 53 -8.51 6.36 34.50
C ARG A 53 -7.34 7.34 34.31
N PRO A 54 -7.56 8.65 34.48
CA PRO A 54 -6.46 9.61 34.60
C PRO A 54 -5.42 9.17 35.63
N GLY A 55 -4.14 9.23 35.27
CA GLY A 55 -3.00 8.74 36.05
C GLY A 55 -2.67 7.24 35.87
N ASP A 56 -3.46 6.48 35.13
CA ASP A 56 -3.14 5.09 34.78
C ASP A 56 -2.21 5.01 33.57
N THR A 57 -1.49 3.90 33.43
CA THR A 57 -0.57 3.65 32.31
C THR A 57 -0.98 2.39 31.56
N LEU A 58 -1.18 2.52 30.25
CA LEU A 58 -1.35 1.40 29.35
C LEU A 58 0.03 0.83 28.98
N VAL A 59 0.22 -0.46 29.23
CA VAL A 59 1.46 -1.19 29.00
C VAL A 59 1.27 -2.18 27.86
N VAL A 60 2.19 -2.17 26.91
CA VAL A 60 2.23 -3.15 25.82
C VAL A 60 3.59 -3.83 25.79
N TRP A 61 3.65 -5.05 25.27
CA TRP A 61 4.92 -5.77 25.15
C TRP A 61 5.85 -5.12 24.12
N LYS A 62 5.29 -4.73 22.96
CA LYS A 62 5.99 -4.08 21.84
C LYS A 62 5.09 -3.06 21.15
N LEU A 63 5.70 -2.11 20.42
CA LEU A 63 4.96 -1.04 19.73
C LEU A 63 4.02 -1.53 18.63
N ASP A 64 4.39 -2.59 17.90
CA ASP A 64 3.60 -3.18 16.81
C ASP A 64 2.27 -3.81 17.29
N ARG A 65 2.17 -4.06 18.60
CA ARG A 65 0.95 -4.54 19.24
C ARG A 65 -0.09 -3.43 19.35
N LEU A 66 0.34 -2.18 19.50
CA LEU A 66 -0.54 -1.00 19.59
C LEU A 66 -0.76 -0.30 18.23
N GLY A 67 0.24 -0.21 17.37
CA GLY A 67 0.14 0.50 16.08
C GLY A 67 0.44 -0.40 14.88
N ARG A 68 -0.24 -0.16 13.74
CA ARG A 68 0.12 -0.79 12.44
C ARG A 68 1.11 0.03 11.63
N SER A 69 1.27 1.30 11.99
CA SER A 69 2.22 2.23 11.40
C SER A 69 2.62 3.25 12.47
N LEU A 70 3.77 3.88 12.29
CA LEU A 70 4.27 4.90 13.21
C LEU A 70 3.27 6.07 13.35
N PRO A 71 2.65 6.61 12.27
CA PRO A 71 1.63 7.64 12.41
C PRO A 71 0.41 7.21 13.24
N HIS A 72 -0.05 5.97 13.06
CA HIS A 72 -1.19 5.44 13.82
C HIS A 72 -0.84 5.29 15.31
N LEU A 73 0.36 4.81 15.61
CA LEU A 73 0.85 4.70 16.99
C LEU A 73 0.88 6.08 17.67
N VAL A 74 1.44 7.07 16.98
CA VAL A 74 1.57 8.44 17.50
C VAL A 74 0.20 9.05 17.79
N GLU A 75 -0.74 8.92 16.86
CA GLU A 75 -2.11 9.42 17.04
C GLU A 75 -2.82 8.74 18.21
N THR A 76 -2.66 7.42 18.35
CA THR A 76 -3.23 6.64 19.45
C THR A 76 -2.69 7.11 20.80
N VAL A 77 -1.37 7.24 20.94
CA VAL A 77 -0.74 7.65 22.21
C VAL A 77 -0.99 9.14 22.51
N ARG A 78 -1.10 10.02 21.49
CA ARG A 78 -1.57 11.40 21.69
C ARG A 78 -2.97 11.42 22.34
N GLY A 79 -3.85 10.52 21.93
CA GLY A 79 -5.17 10.33 22.54
C GLY A 79 -5.10 9.88 24.01
N PHE A 80 -4.07 9.13 24.40
CA PHE A 80 -3.85 8.71 25.79
C PHE A 80 -3.39 9.90 26.64
N VAL A 81 -2.40 10.65 26.16
CA VAL A 81 -1.89 11.85 26.84
C VAL A 81 -3.00 12.88 27.06
N ALA A 82 -3.88 13.09 26.07
CA ALA A 82 -5.03 13.99 26.19
C ALA A 82 -6.04 13.57 27.28
N ARG A 83 -6.04 12.28 27.65
CA ARG A 83 -6.87 11.70 28.73
C ARG A 83 -6.11 11.51 30.03
N ASP A 84 -4.90 12.04 30.12
CA ASP A 84 -3.96 11.85 31.24
C ASP A 84 -3.65 10.36 31.51
N ILE A 85 -3.57 9.56 30.44
CA ILE A 85 -3.19 8.15 30.47
C ILE A 85 -1.76 8.03 29.97
N GLY A 86 -0.90 7.41 30.77
CA GLY A 86 0.46 7.06 30.40
C GLY A 86 0.52 5.91 29.38
N PHE A 87 1.63 5.83 28.65
CA PHE A 87 1.91 4.74 27.73
C PHE A 87 3.30 4.17 27.99
N LYS A 88 3.40 2.84 28.02
CA LYS A 88 4.66 2.13 28.22
C LYS A 88 4.80 0.96 27.25
N SER A 89 5.96 0.83 26.63
CA SER A 89 6.36 -0.35 25.86
C SER A 89 7.51 -1.07 26.57
N LEU A 90 7.35 -2.37 26.80
CA LEU A 90 8.34 -3.15 27.56
C LEU A 90 9.61 -3.41 26.77
N GLN A 91 9.52 -3.80 25.50
CA GLN A 91 10.71 -4.19 24.74
C GLN A 91 11.54 -2.99 24.29
N GLU A 92 10.90 -1.93 23.80
CA GLU A 92 11.57 -0.70 23.37
C GLU A 92 11.94 0.21 24.57
N SER A 93 11.56 -0.18 25.79
CA SER A 93 11.83 0.57 27.02
C SER A 93 11.34 2.03 26.97
N ILE A 94 10.22 2.27 26.29
CA ILE A 94 9.62 3.60 26.14
C ILE A 94 8.58 3.78 27.25
N ASP A 95 8.67 4.88 27.98
CA ASP A 95 7.71 5.22 29.05
C ASP A 95 7.34 6.71 28.99
N THR A 96 6.15 7.01 28.48
CA THR A 96 5.67 8.40 28.31
C THR A 96 5.24 9.06 29.61
N THR A 97 5.34 8.38 30.75
CA THR A 97 5.18 9.03 32.07
C THR A 97 6.45 9.80 32.47
N THR A 98 7.60 9.44 31.90
CA THR A 98 8.89 10.08 32.18
C THR A 98 9.17 11.24 31.20
N SER A 99 9.93 12.24 31.63
CA SER A 99 10.35 13.35 30.76
C SER A 99 11.17 12.86 29.55
N GLY A 100 12.07 11.90 29.77
CA GLY A 100 12.87 11.27 28.70
C GLY A 100 12.01 10.50 27.70
N GLY A 101 11.07 9.68 28.17
CA GLY A 101 10.19 8.93 27.26
C GLY A 101 9.19 9.82 26.52
N LYS A 102 8.74 10.94 27.11
CA LYS A 102 7.97 11.97 26.40
C LYS A 102 8.79 12.59 25.25
N LEU A 103 10.06 12.93 25.50
CA LEU A 103 10.95 13.45 24.45
C LEU A 103 11.11 12.46 23.28
N VAL A 104 11.46 11.21 23.59
CA VAL A 104 11.62 10.15 22.60
C VAL A 104 10.33 9.97 21.79
N PHE A 105 9.18 9.98 22.46
CA PHE A 105 7.89 9.88 21.81
C PHE A 105 7.59 11.09 20.88
N HIS A 106 7.95 12.31 21.29
CA HIS A 106 7.81 13.49 20.42
C HIS A 106 8.71 13.40 19.18
N ILE A 107 9.92 12.85 19.31
CA ILE A 107 10.80 12.60 18.15
C ILE A 107 10.14 11.62 17.18
N PHE A 108 9.59 10.52 17.68
CA PHE A 108 8.83 9.58 16.84
C PHE A 108 7.60 10.22 16.19
N ALA A 109 6.92 11.11 16.90
CA ALA A 109 5.80 11.87 16.36
C ALA A 109 6.21 12.76 15.18
N SER A 110 7.30 13.51 15.33
CA SER A 110 7.85 14.34 14.26
C SER A 110 8.31 13.51 13.07
N LEU A 111 8.94 12.36 13.31
CA LEU A 111 9.37 11.44 12.24
C LEU A 111 8.18 10.88 11.47
N ALA A 112 7.09 10.54 12.16
CA ALA A 112 5.86 10.04 11.55
C ALA A 112 5.17 11.09 10.65
N GLU A 113 5.20 12.36 11.08
CA GLU A 113 4.68 13.48 10.28
C GLU A 113 5.53 13.70 9.03
N PHE A 114 6.86 13.69 9.19
CA PHE A 114 7.81 13.78 8.08
C PHE A 114 7.63 12.67 7.04
N GLU A 115 7.51 11.41 7.46
CA GLU A 115 7.27 10.27 6.56
C GLU A 115 5.95 10.45 5.78
N ARG A 116 4.88 10.86 6.47
CA ARG A 116 3.57 11.11 5.85
C ARG A 116 3.65 12.22 4.81
N ASP A 117 4.41 13.28 5.07
CA ASP A 117 4.59 14.37 4.12
C ASP A 117 5.42 13.94 2.90
N ILE A 118 6.49 13.15 3.07
CA ILE A 118 7.24 12.57 1.96
C ILE A 118 6.34 11.72 1.05
N ILE A 119 5.54 10.82 1.63
CA ILE A 119 4.63 9.95 0.86
C ILE A 119 3.64 10.82 0.08
N ARG A 120 3.09 11.85 0.72
CA ARG A 120 2.13 12.77 0.12
C ARG A 120 2.76 13.54 -1.05
N ASP A 121 3.97 14.06 -0.89
CA ASP A 121 4.64 14.85 -1.91
C ASP A 121 5.10 13.99 -3.09
N ARG A 122 5.64 12.80 -2.83
CA ARG A 122 5.93 11.80 -3.88
C ARG A 122 4.66 11.44 -4.66
N THR A 123 3.54 11.24 -3.98
CA THR A 123 2.25 10.94 -4.62
C THR A 123 1.75 12.09 -5.48
N LYS A 124 1.83 13.33 -4.99
CA LYS A 124 1.45 14.54 -5.77
C LYS A 124 2.35 14.70 -7.00
N ALA A 125 3.65 14.53 -6.85
CA ALA A 125 4.61 14.61 -7.95
C ALA A 125 4.32 13.54 -9.02
N GLY A 126 4.06 12.29 -8.60
CA GLY A 126 3.66 11.20 -9.49
C GLY A 126 2.34 11.46 -10.21
N LEU A 127 1.32 11.96 -9.50
CA LEU A 127 0.04 12.35 -10.09
C LEU A 127 0.18 13.50 -11.09
N SER A 128 1.01 14.51 -10.79
CA SER A 128 1.31 15.62 -11.69
C SER A 128 1.98 15.12 -12.97
N ALA A 129 3.04 14.32 -12.84
CA ALA A 129 3.74 13.72 -13.97
C ALA A 129 2.82 12.83 -14.82
N ALA A 130 1.96 12.02 -14.18
CA ALA A 130 0.98 11.18 -14.88
C ALA A 130 -0.04 12.03 -15.65
N ARG A 131 -0.53 13.14 -15.07
CA ARG A 131 -1.44 14.08 -15.75
C ARG A 131 -0.79 14.75 -16.95
N THR A 132 0.46 15.20 -16.83
CA THR A 132 1.22 15.77 -17.96
C THR A 132 1.39 14.76 -19.09
N ARG A 133 1.55 13.48 -18.78
CA ARG A 133 1.58 12.37 -19.74
C ARG A 133 0.20 11.94 -20.26
N GLY A 134 -0.86 12.72 -19.97
CA GLY A 134 -2.22 12.47 -20.46
C GLY A 134 -3.06 11.48 -19.65
N ARG A 135 -2.53 10.90 -18.57
CA ARG A 135 -3.30 10.01 -17.69
C ARG A 135 -4.24 10.84 -16.80
N ARG A 136 -5.52 10.91 -17.19
CA ARG A 136 -6.59 11.44 -16.32
C ARG A 136 -6.98 10.37 -15.30
N GLY A 137 -6.54 10.53 -14.06
CA GLY A 137 -6.98 9.70 -12.94
C GLY A 137 -8.48 9.89 -12.61
N GLY A 138 -8.99 9.08 -11.69
CA GLY A 138 -10.40 9.08 -11.28
C GLY A 138 -11.20 7.91 -11.87
N ARG A 139 -12.47 7.79 -11.48
CA ARG A 139 -13.39 6.78 -12.02
C ARG A 139 -13.55 7.02 -13.54
N PRO A 140 -13.28 6.03 -14.41
CA PRO A 140 -13.53 6.16 -15.83
C PRO A 140 -14.95 6.64 -16.08
N ALA A 141 -15.15 7.52 -17.06
CA ALA A 141 -16.47 7.97 -17.46
C ALA A 141 -17.27 6.76 -17.98
N GLY A 142 -18.07 6.15 -17.11
CA GLY A 142 -18.95 5.04 -17.42
C GLY A 142 -20.19 5.52 -18.17
N VAL A 143 -20.00 6.11 -19.35
CA VAL A 143 -21.08 6.28 -20.31
C VAL A 143 -21.17 4.97 -21.07
N ASP A 144 -22.15 4.15 -20.69
CA ASP A 144 -22.50 2.99 -21.52
C ASP A 144 -23.25 3.56 -22.73
N GLU A 145 -22.53 3.70 -23.85
CA GLU A 145 -23.08 4.28 -25.08
C GLU A 145 -24.32 3.52 -25.59
N ARG A 146 -24.45 2.23 -25.29
CA ARG A 146 -25.66 1.47 -25.62
C ARG A 146 -26.84 1.94 -24.78
N LYS A 147 -26.64 2.10 -23.47
CA LYS A 147 -27.66 2.64 -22.57
C LYS A 147 -27.99 4.10 -22.87
N LYS A 148 -27.00 4.91 -23.27
CA LYS A 148 -27.22 6.29 -23.72
C LYS A 148 -28.13 6.33 -24.95
N LYS A 149 -27.80 5.56 -26.00
CA LYS A 149 -28.62 5.47 -27.23
C LYS A 149 -30.03 4.95 -26.93
N ALA A 150 -30.16 3.92 -26.09
CA ALA A 150 -31.46 3.38 -25.71
C ALA A 150 -32.32 4.41 -24.95
N ALA A 151 -31.73 5.13 -23.98
CA ALA A 151 -32.42 6.19 -23.25
C ALA A 151 -32.86 7.35 -24.16
N LEU A 152 -32.03 7.74 -25.14
CA LEU A 152 -32.35 8.79 -26.11
C LEU A 152 -33.45 8.37 -27.09
N ALA A 153 -33.44 7.11 -27.55
CA ALA A 153 -34.48 6.58 -28.42
C ALA A 153 -35.85 6.55 -27.70
N LEU A 154 -35.87 6.10 -26.44
CA LEU A 154 -37.10 6.04 -25.63
C LEU A 154 -37.61 7.42 -25.20
N LYS A 155 -36.75 8.44 -25.13
CA LYS A 155 -37.15 9.85 -24.85
C LYS A 155 -38.05 10.42 -25.96
N LYS A 156 -37.92 9.94 -27.21
CA LYS A 156 -38.71 10.44 -28.36
C LYS A 156 -40.17 10.00 -28.34
N ASP A 157 -40.52 9.04 -27.48
CA ASP A 157 -41.88 8.57 -27.29
C ASP A 157 -42.60 9.41 -26.22
N PRO A 158 -43.59 10.25 -26.60
CA PRO A 158 -44.29 11.14 -25.68
C PRO A 158 -45.14 10.39 -24.63
N GLY A 159 -45.37 9.08 -24.79
CA GLY A 159 -46.14 8.27 -23.84
C GLY A 159 -45.35 7.73 -22.64
N ARG A 160 -44.01 7.83 -22.64
CA ARG A 160 -43.17 7.16 -21.63
C ARG A 160 -42.67 8.11 -20.55
N SER A 161 -42.86 7.72 -19.29
CA SER A 161 -42.35 8.49 -18.17
C SER A 161 -40.84 8.29 -17.97
N VAL A 162 -40.13 9.30 -17.46
CA VAL A 162 -38.69 9.21 -17.13
C VAL A 162 -38.39 8.03 -16.19
N LYS A 163 -39.31 7.71 -15.28
CA LYS A 163 -39.18 6.58 -14.35
C LYS A 163 -39.15 5.24 -15.08
N GLU A 164 -40.03 5.09 -16.07
CA GLU A 164 -40.16 3.88 -16.88
C GLU A 164 -38.94 3.69 -17.79
N ILE A 165 -38.47 4.77 -18.44
CA ILE A 165 -37.26 4.74 -19.26
C ILE A 165 -36.03 4.33 -18.44
N CYS A 166 -35.89 4.87 -17.21
CA CYS A 166 -34.81 4.48 -16.30
C CYS A 166 -34.88 3.00 -15.91
N GLY A 167 -36.08 2.46 -15.71
CA GLY A 167 -36.32 1.04 -15.39
C GLY A 167 -35.96 0.12 -16.55
N ILE A 168 -36.38 0.46 -17.77
CA ILE A 168 -36.10 -0.33 -18.99
C ILE A 168 -34.59 -0.36 -19.30
N VAL A 169 -33.91 0.78 -19.18
CA VAL A 169 -32.48 0.91 -19.54
C VAL A 169 -31.55 0.49 -18.39
N GLY A 170 -32.08 0.38 -17.16
CA GLY A 170 -31.30 0.03 -15.97
C GLY A 170 -30.27 1.12 -15.62
N ILE A 171 -30.73 2.39 -15.54
CA ILE A 171 -29.91 3.55 -15.16
C ILE A 171 -30.62 4.40 -14.10
N SER A 172 -29.86 5.15 -13.30
CA SER A 172 -30.43 6.11 -12.35
C SER A 172 -31.02 7.32 -13.07
N ARG A 173 -32.01 8.00 -12.47
CA ARG A 173 -32.55 9.28 -12.99
C ARG A 173 -31.45 10.32 -13.21
N ASN A 174 -30.44 10.36 -12.34
CA ASN A 174 -29.31 11.29 -12.46
C ASN A 174 -28.45 10.97 -13.69
N THR A 175 -28.25 9.69 -13.99
CA THR A 175 -27.56 9.24 -15.21
C THR A 175 -28.39 9.55 -16.47
N TYR A 176 -29.71 9.36 -16.41
CA TYR A 176 -30.63 9.70 -17.50
C TYR A 176 -30.52 11.18 -17.88
N TYR A 177 -30.67 12.10 -16.93
CA TYR A 177 -30.54 13.54 -17.23
C TYR A 177 -29.14 13.93 -17.70
N LYS A 178 -28.08 13.27 -17.23
CA LYS A 178 -26.71 13.46 -17.77
C LYS A 178 -26.60 13.04 -19.24
N TYR A 179 -27.24 11.94 -19.62
CA TYR A 179 -27.23 11.44 -21.00
C TYR A 179 -28.06 12.34 -21.92
N THR A 180 -29.25 12.75 -21.49
CA THR A 180 -30.18 13.55 -22.32
C THR A 180 -29.80 15.02 -22.42
N ARG A 181 -29.10 15.59 -21.42
CA ARG A 181 -28.61 16.99 -21.43
C ARG A 181 -27.45 17.21 -22.40
N SER A 182 -26.81 16.13 -22.87
CA SER A 182 -25.69 16.22 -23.82
C SER A 182 -26.11 16.41 -25.29
N GLU A 183 -27.39 16.25 -25.63
CA GLU A 183 -27.91 16.52 -26.99
C GLU A 183 -28.41 17.96 -27.20
N ASP A 184 -28.77 18.69 -26.14
CA ASP A 184 -29.32 20.06 -26.28
C ASP A 184 -28.24 21.15 -26.56
N LYS A 185 -27.00 20.75 -26.88
CA LYS A 185 -25.94 21.68 -27.31
C LYS A 185 -25.54 21.42 -28.77
N PRO A 186 -25.74 22.37 -29.69
CA PRO A 186 -25.22 22.26 -31.05
C PRO A 186 -23.68 22.41 -31.05
N GLY A 187 -23.03 21.49 -31.77
CA GLY A 187 -21.65 21.48 -32.31
C GLY A 187 -20.54 22.33 -31.66
N ALA A 188 -19.50 21.67 -31.18
CA ALA A 188 -18.16 22.24 -31.06
C ALA A 188 -17.17 21.32 -31.81
N GLY A 189 -16.52 21.92 -32.81
CA GLY A 189 -15.85 21.26 -33.94
C GLY A 189 -14.64 20.39 -33.64
N ASP A 190 -14.37 19.54 -34.62
CA ASP A 190 -13.11 18.86 -34.88
C ASP A 190 -11.91 19.82 -34.84
N HIS A 191 -10.82 19.38 -34.22
CA HIS A 191 -9.48 19.84 -34.57
C HIS A 191 -8.54 18.63 -34.67
N GLN A 192 -8.31 18.22 -35.92
CA GLN A 192 -7.04 17.67 -36.37
C GLN A 192 -6.07 18.83 -36.65
N THR A 193 -4.80 18.62 -36.31
CA THR A 193 -3.53 19.13 -36.86
C THR A 193 -2.50 19.09 -35.72
N ALA A 194 -1.21 18.88 -35.89
CA ALA A 194 -0.39 18.21 -36.90
C ALA A 194 0.98 18.01 -36.21
N SER A 195 1.72 17.00 -36.64
CA SER A 195 3.13 16.78 -36.36
C SER A 195 4.02 17.98 -36.74
N SER A 196 4.98 18.34 -35.88
CA SER A 196 6.30 18.86 -36.31
C SER A 196 7.31 18.91 -35.15
N THR A 197 8.39 18.14 -35.29
CA THR A 197 9.74 18.49 -34.79
C THR A 197 10.43 19.29 -35.92
N PRO A 198 11.38 20.21 -35.64
CA PRO A 198 12.78 19.82 -35.68
C PRO A 198 13.69 20.52 -34.65
N GLU A 199 14.93 20.03 -34.64
CA GLU A 199 16.10 20.26 -33.77
C GLU A 199 16.59 21.71 -33.61
N GLY A 200 17.31 21.98 -32.51
CA GLY A 200 18.13 23.18 -32.33
C GLY A 200 18.95 23.18 -31.04
N ARG A 201 20.28 23.10 -31.20
CA ARG A 201 21.34 22.96 -30.18
C ARG A 201 21.42 24.13 -29.20
N GLY A 202 21.75 23.82 -27.94
CA GLY A 202 22.37 24.74 -26.97
C GLY A 202 23.10 23.95 -25.88
N LYS A 203 24.45 24.02 -25.86
CA LYS A 203 25.31 23.43 -24.82
C LYS A 203 25.08 24.11 -23.46
N PRO A 204 25.36 23.41 -22.34
CA PRO A 204 26.23 24.04 -21.34
C PRO A 204 27.37 23.14 -20.84
N ALA A 205 28.24 23.78 -20.07
CA ALA A 205 29.63 23.49 -19.78
C ALA A 205 29.94 22.20 -19.00
N LYS A 206 31.18 21.71 -19.21
CA LYS A 206 31.87 20.69 -18.43
C LYS A 206 31.88 21.05 -16.93
N LYS A 207 31.41 20.13 -16.09
CA LYS A 207 31.90 19.94 -14.74
C LYS A 207 32.44 18.52 -14.66
N ASP A 208 33.64 18.39 -14.10
CA ASP A 208 34.37 17.14 -13.97
C ASP A 208 33.55 16.11 -13.18
N ASN A 209 33.13 15.03 -13.85
CA ASN A 209 32.54 13.88 -13.20
C ASN A 209 33.66 12.92 -12.79
N PRO A 210 33.69 12.43 -11.54
CA PRO A 210 34.52 11.29 -11.16
C PRO A 210 34.08 10.05 -11.98
N PRO A 211 34.94 9.03 -12.14
CA PRO A 211 34.70 7.95 -13.09
C PRO A 211 33.40 7.21 -12.77
N THR A 212 32.48 7.21 -13.74
CA THR A 212 31.24 6.42 -13.67
C THR A 212 31.61 4.95 -13.49
N PRO A 213 31.18 4.27 -12.41
CA PRO A 213 31.38 2.85 -12.26
C PRO A 213 30.66 2.13 -13.40
N GLN A 214 31.35 1.24 -14.10
CA GLN A 214 30.76 0.45 -15.16
C GLN A 214 29.72 -0.50 -14.56
N PRO A 215 28.46 -0.52 -15.05
CA PRO A 215 27.42 -1.40 -14.52
C PRO A 215 27.79 -2.85 -14.80
N LYS A 216 27.92 -3.63 -13.72
CA LYS A 216 28.04 -5.09 -13.77
C LYS A 216 26.63 -5.69 -13.87
N VAL A 217 26.52 -6.94 -14.30
CA VAL A 217 25.24 -7.65 -14.37
C VAL A 217 25.33 -8.89 -13.48
N MET A 218 24.46 -8.95 -12.47
CA MET A 218 24.31 -10.12 -11.62
C MET A 218 23.26 -11.05 -12.23
N LYS A 219 23.59 -12.33 -12.40
CA LYS A 219 22.65 -13.36 -12.83
C LYS A 219 22.12 -14.11 -11.62
N VAL A 220 20.81 -14.09 -11.43
CA VAL A 220 20.18 -14.73 -10.27
C VAL A 220 19.13 -15.75 -10.72
N ARG A 221 18.98 -16.79 -9.91
CA ARG A 221 17.82 -17.67 -9.91
C ARG A 221 16.84 -17.14 -8.88
N LEU A 222 15.59 -16.94 -9.29
CA LEU A 222 14.49 -16.58 -8.41
C LEU A 222 13.47 -17.72 -8.42
N TRP A 223 13.21 -18.31 -7.27
CA TRP A 223 12.02 -19.11 -7.03
C TRP A 223 10.95 -18.18 -6.43
N LEU A 224 9.79 -18.05 -7.07
CA LEU A 224 8.70 -17.19 -6.61
C LEU A 224 7.36 -17.88 -6.80
N ARG A 225 6.74 -18.25 -5.68
CA ARG A 225 5.43 -18.88 -5.59
C ARG A 225 4.39 -17.86 -5.13
N VAL A 226 3.20 -17.91 -5.73
CA VAL A 226 2.06 -17.08 -5.34
C VAL A 226 0.93 -17.96 -4.83
N GLU A 227 0.41 -17.67 -3.65
CA GLU A 227 -0.74 -18.36 -3.06
C GLU A 227 -1.84 -17.40 -2.60
N ASN A 228 -3.08 -17.91 -2.56
CA ASN A 228 -4.21 -17.12 -2.07
C ASN A 228 -4.18 -17.11 -0.54
N ASN A 229 -4.53 -15.98 0.09
CA ASN A 229 -4.60 -15.89 1.56
C ASN A 229 -5.74 -16.72 2.16
N SER A 230 -6.65 -17.25 1.34
CA SER A 230 -7.77 -18.08 1.76
C SER A 230 -8.30 -18.93 0.59
N GLN A 231 -8.94 -20.05 0.91
CA GLN A 231 -9.64 -20.91 -0.05
C GLN A 231 -10.73 -20.19 -0.87
N PHE A 232 -11.29 -19.10 -0.33
CA PHE A 232 -12.35 -18.31 -0.96
C PHE A 232 -11.83 -17.23 -1.93
N VAL A 233 -10.53 -16.96 -1.94
CA VAL A 233 -9.90 -16.01 -2.85
C VAL A 233 -9.46 -16.73 -4.12
N ARG A 234 -9.70 -16.10 -5.28
CA ARG A 234 -9.29 -16.60 -6.60
C ARG A 234 -8.48 -15.50 -7.31
N GLY A 235 -7.24 -15.31 -6.86
CA GLY A 235 -6.37 -14.22 -7.32
C GLY A 235 -5.01 -14.66 -7.88
N LYS A 236 -4.47 -15.79 -7.40
CA LYS A 236 -3.06 -16.17 -7.62
C LYS A 236 -2.58 -16.17 -9.08
N GLY A 237 -3.41 -16.62 -10.02
CA GLY A 237 -3.05 -16.62 -11.45
C GLY A 237 -2.83 -15.22 -12.01
N LYS A 238 -3.74 -14.29 -11.69
CA LYS A 238 -3.63 -12.89 -12.14
C LYS A 238 -2.48 -12.15 -11.45
N VAL A 239 -2.26 -12.41 -10.16
CA VAL A 239 -1.11 -11.84 -9.42
C VAL A 239 0.19 -12.28 -10.07
N ARG A 240 0.32 -13.57 -10.37
CA ARG A 240 1.50 -14.11 -11.05
C ARG A 240 1.75 -13.41 -12.39
N GLU A 241 0.73 -13.28 -13.22
CA GLU A 241 0.83 -12.56 -14.51
C GLU A 241 1.23 -11.09 -14.33
N GLU A 242 0.73 -10.42 -13.29
CA GLU A 242 1.08 -9.02 -12.99
C GLU A 242 2.53 -8.89 -12.51
N ILE A 243 3.01 -9.79 -11.64
CA ILE A 243 4.41 -9.83 -11.18
C ILE A 243 5.34 -10.07 -12.36
N GLU A 244 5.03 -11.07 -13.20
CA GLU A 244 5.84 -11.37 -14.39
C GLU A 244 5.88 -10.15 -15.33
N ARG A 245 4.72 -9.55 -15.62
CA ARG A 245 4.63 -8.44 -16.58
C ARG A 245 5.25 -7.14 -16.09
N HIS A 246 5.10 -6.80 -14.81
CA HIS A 246 5.39 -5.46 -14.31
C HIS A 246 6.62 -5.34 -13.41
N VAL A 247 7.04 -6.46 -12.80
CA VAL A 247 8.19 -6.49 -11.89
C VAL A 247 9.36 -7.17 -12.59
N LEU A 248 9.22 -8.47 -12.87
CA LEU A 248 10.33 -9.29 -13.34
C LEU A 248 10.78 -8.95 -14.77
N SER A 249 9.87 -8.50 -15.63
CA SER A 249 10.18 -8.14 -17.03
C SER A 249 11.22 -7.02 -17.16
N ARG A 250 11.41 -6.20 -16.11
CA ARG A 250 12.43 -5.14 -16.05
C ARG A 250 13.85 -5.70 -15.99
N PHE A 251 14.00 -6.93 -15.51
CA PHE A 251 15.29 -7.59 -15.27
C PHE A 251 15.54 -8.74 -16.25
N ALA A 252 15.08 -8.58 -17.50
CA ALA A 252 15.24 -9.55 -18.58
C ALA A 252 14.89 -10.98 -18.16
N MET A 253 13.72 -11.14 -17.53
CA MET A 253 13.31 -12.43 -16.98
C MET A 253 13.22 -13.55 -18.03
N GLU A 254 13.76 -14.71 -17.68
CA GLU A 254 13.56 -15.96 -18.40
C GLU A 254 12.89 -16.95 -17.47
N LYS A 255 11.83 -17.59 -17.95
CA LYS A 255 11.10 -18.58 -17.15
C LYS A 255 11.68 -19.97 -17.41
N ILE A 256 12.13 -20.64 -16.35
CA ILE A 256 12.83 -21.94 -16.48
C ILE A 256 11.81 -23.04 -16.82
N ASP A 257 10.65 -23.02 -16.17
CA ASP A 257 9.52 -23.89 -16.50
C ASP A 257 8.25 -23.05 -16.72
N LYS A 258 7.55 -23.30 -17.84
CA LYS A 258 6.29 -22.61 -18.20
C LYS A 258 5.24 -22.72 -17.10
N LYS A 259 5.21 -23.80 -16.31
CA LYS A 259 4.26 -23.98 -15.19
C LYS A 259 4.89 -23.80 -13.80
N GLY A 260 6.17 -24.10 -13.65
CA GLY A 260 6.94 -23.99 -12.40
C GLY A 260 7.18 -22.55 -11.92
N TRP A 261 7.77 -22.41 -10.73
CA TRP A 261 7.91 -21.13 -10.01
C TRP A 261 9.30 -20.50 -10.15
N GLU A 262 10.12 -21.01 -11.05
CA GLU A 262 11.52 -20.60 -11.19
C GLU A 262 11.75 -19.68 -12.40
N TYR A 263 12.52 -18.63 -12.14
CA TYR A 263 12.90 -17.59 -13.09
C TYR A 263 14.40 -17.34 -13.02
N ARG A 264 14.98 -16.91 -14.13
CA ARG A 264 16.32 -16.34 -14.20
C ARG A 264 16.20 -14.86 -14.48
N LEU A 265 16.90 -14.02 -13.71
CA LEU A 265 16.93 -12.58 -13.91
C LEU A 265 18.37 -12.11 -14.12
N SER A 266 18.49 -10.99 -14.84
CA SER A 266 19.75 -10.25 -15.01
C SER A 266 19.60 -8.87 -14.40
N ILE A 267 20.24 -8.65 -13.24
CA ILE A 267 20.13 -7.42 -12.46
C ILE A 267 21.37 -6.57 -12.68
N PRO A 268 21.27 -5.41 -13.34
CA PRO A 268 22.39 -4.49 -13.47
C PRO A 268 22.67 -3.81 -12.12
N TYR A 269 23.94 -3.71 -11.74
CA TYR A 269 24.36 -3.10 -10.49
C TYR A 269 25.74 -2.44 -10.60
N THR A 270 25.96 -1.35 -9.86
CA THR A 270 27.26 -0.66 -9.77
C THR A 270 27.96 -0.86 -8.42
N SER A 271 27.19 -1.24 -7.39
CA SER A 271 27.67 -1.57 -6.04
C SER A 271 26.80 -2.68 -5.41
N ASP A 272 27.33 -3.41 -4.43
CA ASP A 272 26.58 -4.46 -3.75
C ASP A 272 25.36 -3.91 -3.00
N GLU A 273 25.45 -2.70 -2.44
CA GLU A 273 24.33 -2.01 -1.78
C GLU A 273 23.20 -1.66 -2.77
N GLU A 274 23.54 -1.27 -4.00
CA GLU A 274 22.54 -1.06 -5.06
C GLU A 274 21.88 -2.36 -5.50
N LEU A 275 22.65 -3.45 -5.58
CA LEU A 275 22.12 -4.78 -5.91
C LEU A 275 21.11 -5.23 -4.84
N ASP A 276 21.48 -5.14 -3.55
CA ASP A 276 20.63 -5.51 -2.43
C ASP A 276 19.35 -4.66 -2.40
N ARG A 277 19.47 -3.35 -2.62
CA ARG A 277 18.32 -2.44 -2.70
C ARG A 277 17.40 -2.81 -3.86
N THR A 278 17.96 -3.11 -5.03
CA THR A 278 17.17 -3.49 -6.22
C THR A 278 16.39 -4.78 -5.95
N ILE A 279 17.03 -5.78 -5.34
CA ILE A 279 16.39 -7.04 -4.98
C ILE A 279 15.25 -6.82 -3.98
N HIS A 280 15.49 -6.11 -2.88
CA HIS A 280 14.48 -5.95 -1.83
C HIS A 280 13.39 -4.95 -2.19
N GLU A 281 13.74 -3.78 -2.70
CA GLU A 281 12.79 -2.69 -2.93
C GLU A 281 12.09 -2.78 -4.30
N GLU A 282 12.80 -3.21 -5.35
CA GLU A 282 12.24 -3.24 -6.70
C GLU A 282 11.68 -4.60 -7.11
N ILE A 283 12.19 -5.71 -6.56
CA ILE A 283 11.71 -7.05 -6.87
C ILE A 283 10.76 -7.55 -5.77
N TYR A 284 11.25 -7.79 -4.55
CA TYR A 284 10.44 -8.38 -3.47
C TYR A 284 9.29 -7.48 -3.04
N THR A 285 9.57 -6.23 -2.68
CA THR A 285 8.53 -5.30 -2.19
C THR A 285 7.45 -5.05 -3.26
N GLU A 286 7.82 -4.93 -4.54
CA GLU A 286 6.82 -4.73 -5.60
C GLU A 286 6.03 -6.01 -5.89
N ALA A 287 6.65 -7.19 -5.81
CA ALA A 287 5.95 -8.47 -5.95
C ALA A 287 4.95 -8.69 -4.80
N GLU A 288 5.33 -8.36 -3.56
CA GLU A 288 4.44 -8.39 -2.40
C GLU A 288 3.26 -7.43 -2.58
N ARG A 289 3.52 -6.19 -3.02
CA ARG A 289 2.45 -5.22 -3.31
C ARG A 289 1.46 -5.77 -4.32
N CYS A 290 1.93 -6.38 -5.41
CA CYS A 290 1.06 -7.02 -6.41
C CYS A 290 0.18 -8.11 -5.78
N ALA A 291 0.72 -8.92 -4.87
CA ALA A 291 -0.03 -9.98 -4.20
C ALA A 291 -1.07 -9.43 -3.22
N ASP A 292 -0.71 -8.43 -2.42
CA ASP A 292 -1.59 -7.79 -1.44
C ASP A 292 -2.84 -7.19 -2.07
N PHE A 293 -2.70 -6.54 -3.23
CA PHE A 293 -3.84 -5.95 -3.96
C PHE A 293 -4.92 -6.96 -4.35
N ARG A 294 -4.59 -8.26 -4.40
CA ARG A 294 -5.53 -9.34 -4.72
C ARG A 294 -5.69 -10.36 -3.59
N HIS A 295 -5.33 -10.00 -2.36
CA HIS A 295 -5.42 -10.87 -1.18
C HIS A 295 -4.68 -12.21 -1.36
N CYS A 296 -3.49 -12.13 -1.95
CA CYS A 296 -2.55 -13.23 -2.11
C CYS A 296 -1.28 -12.91 -1.31
N PHE A 297 -0.43 -13.91 -1.11
CA PHE A 297 0.91 -13.74 -0.58
C PHE A 297 1.92 -14.40 -1.52
N ILE A 298 3.19 -14.04 -1.38
CA ILE A 298 4.29 -14.68 -2.11
C ILE A 298 5.23 -15.38 -1.14
N GLU A 299 5.83 -16.46 -1.61
CA GLU A 299 7.05 -17.03 -1.05
C GLU A 299 8.10 -16.90 -2.14
N ALA A 300 9.24 -16.31 -1.82
CA ALA A 300 10.31 -16.11 -2.77
C ALA A 300 11.67 -16.38 -2.14
N ASP A 301 12.58 -16.91 -2.96
CA ASP A 301 13.98 -17.16 -2.62
C ASP A 301 14.82 -16.85 -3.85
N MET A 302 15.91 -16.14 -3.68
CA MET A 302 16.78 -15.72 -4.76
C MET A 302 18.22 -16.10 -4.48
N SER A 303 18.88 -16.74 -5.42
CA SER A 303 20.28 -17.13 -5.30
C SER A 303 21.07 -16.66 -6.52
N SER A 304 22.32 -16.25 -6.33
CA SER A 304 23.22 -15.99 -7.44
C SER A 304 23.50 -17.30 -8.21
N LEU A 305 23.58 -17.20 -9.54
CA LEU A 305 23.97 -18.32 -10.39
C LEU A 305 25.49 -18.51 -10.46
N ASP A 306 26.24 -17.43 -10.20
CA ASP A 306 27.70 -17.43 -10.27
C ASP A 306 28.35 -17.67 -8.90
N ASP A 307 27.63 -17.41 -7.80
CA ASP A 307 28.09 -17.58 -6.42
C ASP A 307 26.97 -18.18 -5.53
N PRO A 308 26.96 -19.50 -5.28
CA PRO A 308 25.91 -20.17 -4.53
C PRO A 308 25.79 -19.72 -3.06
N GLU A 309 26.83 -19.13 -2.47
CA GLU A 309 26.82 -18.62 -1.09
C GLU A 309 26.04 -17.29 -0.99
N ARG A 310 25.77 -16.64 -2.13
CA ARG A 310 25.10 -15.35 -2.18
C ARG A 310 23.62 -15.54 -2.51
N SER A 311 22.79 -15.50 -1.47
CA SER A 311 21.33 -15.64 -1.51
C SER A 311 20.60 -14.50 -0.80
N TRP A 312 19.35 -14.28 -1.18
CA TRP A 312 18.46 -13.22 -0.70
C TRP A 312 17.03 -13.73 -0.50
#